data_AF-A0AAV2MG76-F1
#
_entry.id   AF-A0AAV2MG76-F1
#
_cell.length_a   1.000
_cell.length_b   1.000
_cell.length_c   1.000
_cell.angle_alpha   90.00
_cell.angle_beta   90.00
_cell.angle_gamma   90.00
#
_symmetry.space_group_name_H-M   'P 1'
#
loop_
_entity.id
_entity.type
_entity.pdbx_description
1 polymer ?
#
loop_
_entity_poly.entity_id
_entity_poly.type
_entity_poly.pdbx_seq_one_letter_code
_entity_poly.pdbx_strand_id
1 'polypeptide(L)' 'MFCPVRQAVSEASPSTVAPTFVVMRFDQEGNVTTFEKKKTELCQELSLMARDLRFQHSTSLTARNNCIIIRMEVPADT' A
#
# COMPACT_ATOMS: atom_id res chain seq x y z
N MET A 1 1.74 -27.82 -34.50
CA MET A 1 1.75 -28.66 -33.29
C MET A 1 2.97 -28.20 -32.48
N PHE A 2 2.92 -27.46 -31.37
CA PHE A 2 1.92 -27.21 -30.34
C PHE A 2 2.01 -25.75 -29.86
N CYS A 3 0.86 -25.10 -29.65
CA CYS A 3 0.75 -23.91 -28.81
C CYS A 3 0.50 -24.38 -27.36
N PRO A 4 1.25 -23.93 -26.34
CA PRO A 4 0.83 -24.16 -24.97
C PRO A 4 -0.07 -23.01 -24.52
N VAL A 5 -1.38 -23.18 -24.73
CA VAL A 5 -2.38 -22.56 -23.85
C VAL A 5 -2.65 -23.56 -22.74
N ARG A 6 -2.24 -23.25 -21.50
CA ARG A 6 -2.92 -23.68 -20.26
C ARG A 6 -2.75 -22.62 -19.19
N GLN A 7 -3.46 -21.51 -19.38
CA GLN A 7 -3.90 -20.66 -18.28
C GLN A 7 -5.12 -21.33 -17.66
N ALA A 8 -4.96 -21.80 -16.43
CA ALA A 8 -6.01 -21.88 -15.43
C ALA A 8 -5.32 -22.05 -14.08
N VAL A 9 -4.60 -20.99 -13.66
CA VAL A 9 -4.40 -20.81 -12.22
C VAL A 9 -5.81 -20.54 -11.72
N SER A 10 -6.37 -21.53 -11.03
CA SER A 10 -7.67 -21.43 -10.37
C SER A 10 -7.71 -20.08 -9.66
N GLU A 11 -8.55 -19.18 -10.18
CA GLU A 11 -8.93 -17.93 -9.54
C GLU A 11 -9.58 -18.35 -8.22
N ALA A 12 -8.76 -18.49 -7.18
CA ALA A 12 -9.24 -18.35 -5.82
C ALA A 12 -9.94 -16.98 -5.81
N SER A 13 -11.26 -16.98 -5.63
CA SER A 13 -12.07 -15.77 -5.56
C SER A 13 -11.30 -14.73 -4.75
N PRO A 14 -10.84 -13.61 -5.34
CA PRO A 14 -10.24 -12.58 -4.54
C PRO A 14 -11.34 -12.14 -3.60
N SER A 15 -11.15 -12.41 -2.32
CA SER A 15 -11.97 -11.89 -1.23
C SER A 15 -12.47 -10.51 -1.64
N THR A 16 -13.79 -10.35 -1.72
CA THR A 16 -14.45 -9.10 -2.16
C THR A 16 -14.16 -7.92 -1.22
N VAL A 17 -13.42 -8.16 -0.14
CA VAL A 17 -12.94 -7.16 0.79
C VAL A 17 -11.65 -6.55 0.22
N ALA A 18 -11.75 -5.31 -0.26
CA ALA A 18 -10.60 -4.54 -0.70
C ALA A 18 -9.58 -4.41 0.46
N PRO A 19 -8.26 -4.58 0.21
CA PRO A 19 -7.24 -4.44 1.24
C PRO A 19 -7.30 -3.08 1.94
N THR A 20 -7.21 -3.09 3.27
CA THR A 20 -7.18 -1.89 4.12
C THR A 20 -5.81 -1.69 4.77
N PHE A 21 -5.49 -0.45 5.10
CA PHE A 21 -4.38 -0.08 5.96
C PHE A 21 -4.92 0.47 7.28
N VAL A 22 -4.17 0.24 8.36
CA VAL A 22 -4.33 1.00 9.60
C VAL A 22 -3.55 2.30 9.41
N VAL A 23 -4.25 3.42 9.45
CA VAL A 23 -3.68 4.76 9.32
C VAL A 23 -3.62 5.40 10.70
N MET A 24 -2.44 5.88 11.06
CA MET A 24 -2.22 6.68 12.26
C MET A 24 -2.00 8.13 11.83
N ARG A 25 -2.86 9.04 12.30
CA ARG A 25 -2.78 10.47 12.01
C ARG A 25 -2.41 11.23 13.28
N PHE A 26 -1.48 12.16 13.12
CA PHE A 26 -1.08 13.12 14.13
C PHE A 26 -1.66 14.48 13.76
N ASP A 27 -2.29 15.16 14.71
CA ASP A 27 -2.71 16.56 14.54
C ASP A 27 -1.59 17.55 14.96
N GLN A 28 -1.89 18.84 14.97
CA GLN A 28 -0.90 19.88 15.29
C GLN A 28 -0.57 19.93 16.79
N GLU A 29 -1.51 19.49 17.62
CA GLU A 29 -1.39 19.37 19.06
C GLU A 29 -0.65 18.09 19.49
N GLY A 30 -0.41 17.18 18.54
CA GLY A 30 0.28 15.90 18.75
C GLY A 30 -0.65 14.76 19.19
N ASN A 31 -1.97 14.94 19.15
CA ASN A 31 -2.90 13.85 19.41
C ASN A 31 -2.88 12.84 18.27
N VAL A 32 -3.09 11.58 18.64
CA VAL A 32 -3.03 10.44 17.72
C VAL A 32 -4.43 9.89 17.49
N THR A 33 -4.82 9.74 16.23
CA THR A 33 -6.04 9.01 15.84
C THR A 33 -5.68 7.85 14.94
N THR A 34 -6.31 6.70 15.16
CA THR A 34 -6.11 5.47 14.37
C THR A 34 -7.41 5.07 13.71
N PHE A 35 -7.38 4.81 12.40
CA PHE A 35 -8.54 4.37 11.64
C PHE A 35 -8.14 3.44 10.51
N GLU A 36 -9.07 2.60 10.06
CA GLU A 36 -8.87 1.78 8.87
C GLU A 36 -9.23 2.56 7.61
N LYS A 37 -8.45 2.36 6.55
CA LYS A 37 -8.71 2.99 5.25
C LYS A 37 -8.40 2.05 4.11
N LYS A 38 -9.24 2.03 3.08
CA LYS A 38 -8.97 1.20 1.90
C LYS A 38 -7.71 1.67 1.20
N LYS A 39 -6.92 0.72 0.73
CA LYS A 39 -5.68 0.97 0.00
C LYS A 39 -5.89 1.90 -1.20
N THR A 40 -6.97 1.73 -1.95
CA THR A 40 -7.29 2.56 -3.12
C THR A 40 -7.58 4.01 -2.75
N GLU A 41 -8.34 4.23 -1.67
CA GLU A 41 -8.71 5.57 -1.18
C GLU A 41 -7.47 6.32 -0.67
N LEU A 42 -6.62 5.64 0.12
CA LEU A 42 -5.37 6.23 0.60
C LEU A 42 -4.44 6.61 -0.57
N CYS A 43 -4.34 5.73 -1.58
CA CYS A 43 -3.54 6.03 -2.76
C CYS A 43 -4.08 7.24 -3.52
N GLN A 44 -5.40 7.34 -3.70
CA GLN A 44 -6.01 8.46 -4.39
C GLN A 44 -5.75 9.79 -3.66
N GLU A 45 -5.92 9.81 -2.34
CA GLU A 45 -5.69 11.00 -1.51
C GLU A 45 -4.23 11.47 -1.55
N LEU A 46 -3.29 10.53 -1.43
CA LEU A 46 -1.85 10.84 -1.48
C LEU A 46 -1.32 10.94 -2.92
N SER A 47 -2.20 10.83 -3.92
CA SER A 47 -1.88 10.74 -5.35
C SER A 47 -0.92 9.58 -5.71
N LEU A 48 -0.72 8.59 -4.84
CA LEU A 48 0.18 7.47 -5.06
C LEU A 48 -0.24 6.61 -6.25
N MET A 49 0.74 6.21 -7.04
CA MET A 49 0.56 5.20 -8.07
C MET A 49 0.87 3.82 -7.52
N ALA A 50 0.31 2.78 -8.14
CA ALA A 50 0.55 1.39 -7.72
C ALA A 50 2.04 1.04 -7.64
N ARG A 51 2.90 1.68 -8.45
CA ARG A 51 4.36 1.50 -8.42
C ARG A 51 5.01 2.00 -7.15
N ASP A 52 4.47 3.05 -6.54
CA ASP A 52 5.01 3.67 -5.32
C ASP A 52 4.80 2.73 -4.11
N LEU A 53 3.85 1.80 -4.22
CA LEU A 53 3.57 0.75 -3.24
C LEU A 53 4.25 -0.59 -3.55
N ARG A 54 4.94 -0.73 -4.70
CA ARG A 54 5.62 -1.98 -5.03
C ARG A 54 6.83 -2.13 -4.15
N PHE A 55 6.95 -3.27 -3.49
CA PHE A 55 7.98 -3.60 -2.51
C PHE A 55 9.40 -3.80 -3.11
N GLN A 56 9.70 -3.23 -4.28
CA GLN A 56 10.96 -3.48 -4.99
C GLN A 56 12.20 -2.81 -4.36
N HIS A 57 12.04 -1.77 -3.53
CA HIS A 57 13.17 -1.09 -2.86
C HIS A 57 12.95 -1.01 -1.34
N SER A 58 13.97 -1.43 -0.56
CA SER A 58 13.96 -1.55 0.91
C SER A 58 13.71 -0.22 1.65
N THR A 59 14.03 0.91 1.03
CA THR A 59 13.71 2.24 1.58
C THR A 59 13.41 3.17 0.41
N SER A 60 12.27 3.85 0.47
CA SER A 60 11.87 4.83 -0.54
C SER A 60 11.47 6.12 0.16
N LEU A 61 12.11 7.21 -0.25
CA LEU A 61 11.75 8.57 0.11
C LEU A 61 11.28 9.28 -1.16
N THR A 62 10.02 9.71 -1.16
CA THR A 62 9.43 10.43 -2.30
C THR A 62 8.80 11.72 -1.81
N ALA A 63 9.21 12.86 -2.36
CA ALA A 63 8.55 14.14 -2.14
C ALA A 63 7.47 14.34 -3.20
N ARG A 64 6.24 14.64 -2.78
CA ARG A 64 5.10 14.84 -3.69
C ARG A 64 4.00 15.66 -3.05
N ASN A 65 3.46 16.65 -3.77
CA ASN A 65 2.32 17.45 -3.32
C ASN A 65 2.49 18.01 -1.89
N ASN A 66 3.67 18.56 -1.60
CA ASN A 66 4.05 19.08 -0.28
C ASN A 66 4.11 18.02 0.85
N CYS A 67 3.98 16.74 0.52
CA CYS A 67 4.14 15.62 1.43
C CYS A 67 5.47 14.89 1.18
N ILE A 68 6.04 14.33 2.23
CA ILE A 68 7.16 13.38 2.14
C ILE A 68 6.61 12.01 2.51
N ILE A 69 6.81 11.04 1.62
CA ILE A 69 6.38 9.66 1.82
C ILE A 69 7.62 8.84 2.10
N ILE A 70 7.64 8.21 3.27
CA ILE A 70 8.75 7.42 3.77
C ILE A 70 8.27 6.00 3.98
N ARG A 71 8.92 5.05 3.32
CA ARG A 71 8.82 3.64 3.67
C ARG A 71 9.95 3.32 4.66
N MET A 72 9.56 2.87 5.85
CA MET A 72 10.49 2.36 6.86
C MET A 72 10.31 0.84 6.98
N GLU A 73 11.41 0.12 7.16
CA GLU A 73 11.34 -1.28 7.58
C GLU A 73 11.12 -1.32 9.09
N VAL A 74 10.23 -2.21 9.53
CA VAL A 74 10.15 -2.55 10.95
C VAL A 74 11.27 -3.57 11.20
N PRO A 75 12.17 -3.34 12.17
CA PRO A 75 13.20 -4.31 12.53
C PRO A 75 12.55 -5.66 12.79
N ALA A 76 13.11 -6.74 12.24
CA ALA A 76 12.53 -8.08 12.30
C ALA A 76 12.54 -8.71 13.72
N ASP A 77 13.05 -8.00 14.71
CA ASP A 77 13.32 -8.52 16.06
C ASP A 77 12.47 -7.81 17.12
N THR A 78 11.15 -7.99 17.11
CA THR A 78 10.28 -7.79 18.29
C THR A 78 8.99 -8.61 18.18
#